data_AF-J8LIP1-F1
#
_entry.id   AF-J8LIP1-F1
#
_cell.length_a   1.000
_cell.length_b   1.000
_cell.length_c   1.000
_cell.angle_alpha   90.00
_cell.angle_beta   90.00
_cell.angle_gamma   90.00
#
_symmetry.space_group_name_H-M   'P 1'
#
loop_
_entity.id
_entity.type
_entity.pdbx_description
1 polymer ?
#
loop_
_entity_poly.entity_id
_entity_poly.type
_entity_poly.pdbx_seq_one_letter_code
_entity_poly.pdbx_strand_id
1 'polypeptide(L)'
;MSGSFWTSTQRHQWQYTKASLAKERQKLWLLECQLFPQGLNIVMDSKQNGMEQSITKNIPITHRDLHYDKDYNLRIYCYFLIMKLGRRLNIRQYALATAHIYLSRFLIKASVREINLYMLVTTCVYLACKVEECPQYIRTLVSEARTLWPEFIPPDPTKVTEFEFYLLEELESYLIVHHPYQSLKQIVQVLKQPPFQLTLSSEDLQNCWSLINDSYINDVHLLYPPHIIAVACLFITISIHGKAIKGSSLASVASEAFRASELPNSPAQIAYNRFMAESLVDLEEVMDTIQEQITLYDHWDKYHEQWIKFLLHTLYLRPASAI
;
A
#
# COMPACT_ATOMS: atom_id res chain seq x y z
N MET A 1 -3.61 4.41 -23.92
CA MET A 1 -3.00 3.10 -24.26
C MET A 1 -3.35 2.00 -23.25
N SER A 2 -4.57 2.00 -22.69
CA SER A 2 -4.99 1.12 -21.57
C SER A 2 -5.54 -0.25 -21.98
N GLY A 3 -5.40 -0.64 -23.25
CA GLY A 3 -6.19 -1.75 -23.82
C GLY A 3 -5.73 -3.16 -23.44
N SER A 4 -4.41 -3.39 -23.31
CA SER A 4 -3.87 -4.73 -23.07
C SER A 4 -2.72 -4.70 -22.06
N PHE A 5 -2.93 -5.33 -20.91
CA PHE A 5 -1.89 -5.56 -19.90
C PHE A 5 -0.76 -6.46 -20.44
N TRP A 6 -1.08 -7.44 -21.29
CA TRP A 6 -0.14 -8.48 -21.72
C TRP A 6 1.04 -7.95 -22.55
N THR A 7 0.81 -6.90 -23.33
CA THR A 7 1.83 -6.22 -24.15
C THR A 7 2.30 -4.92 -23.51
N SER A 8 1.87 -4.63 -22.28
CA SER A 8 2.18 -3.38 -21.59
C SER A 8 3.63 -3.35 -21.10
N THR A 9 4.15 -2.13 -20.90
CA THR A 9 5.45 -1.92 -20.24
C THR A 9 5.44 -2.43 -18.81
N GLN A 10 4.28 -2.39 -18.12
CA GLN A 10 4.13 -2.91 -16.77
C GLN A 10 4.56 -4.36 -16.64
N ARG A 11 4.04 -5.24 -17.51
CA ARG A 11 4.37 -6.67 -17.46
C ARG A 11 5.84 -6.97 -17.79
N HIS A 12 6.45 -6.18 -18.67
CA HIS A 12 7.78 -6.48 -19.20
C HIS A 12 8.93 -5.86 -18.40
N GLN A 13 8.71 -4.69 -17.78
CA GLN A 13 9.81 -3.85 -17.29
C GLN A 13 9.87 -3.76 -15.77
N TRP A 14 8.73 -3.79 -15.08
CA TRP A 14 8.70 -3.56 -13.63
C TRP A 14 7.83 -4.52 -12.82
N GLN A 15 7.18 -5.49 -13.47
CA GLN A 15 6.62 -6.63 -12.76
C GLN A 15 7.74 -7.62 -12.40
N TYR A 16 7.97 -7.82 -11.11
CA TYR A 16 9.05 -8.64 -10.59
C TYR A 16 8.55 -10.05 -10.23
N THR A 17 9.45 -11.02 -10.29
CA THR A 17 9.28 -12.26 -9.54
C THR A 17 9.65 -12.04 -8.07
N LYS A 18 9.10 -12.84 -7.15
CA LYS A 18 9.45 -12.78 -5.72
C LYS A 18 10.96 -12.79 -5.48
N ALA A 19 11.69 -13.64 -6.21
CA ALA A 19 13.15 -13.75 -6.11
C ALA A 19 13.88 -12.50 -6.62
N SER A 20 13.42 -11.91 -7.74
CA SER A 20 14.01 -10.69 -8.28
C SER A 20 13.78 -9.50 -7.35
N LEU A 21 12.57 -9.37 -6.80
CA LEU A 21 12.23 -8.31 -5.86
C LEU A 21 13.05 -8.43 -4.56
N ALA A 22 13.21 -9.65 -4.04
CA ALA A 22 14.06 -9.91 -2.89
C ALA A 22 15.53 -9.55 -3.15
N LYS A 23 16.03 -9.78 -4.37
CA LYS A 23 17.39 -9.42 -4.77
C LYS A 23 17.59 -7.90 -4.83
N GLU A 24 16.66 -7.13 -5.41
CA GLU A 24 16.75 -5.66 -5.41
C GLU A 24 16.69 -5.09 -3.99
N ARG A 25 15.83 -5.66 -3.13
CA ARG A 25 15.79 -5.29 -1.70
C ARG A 25 17.09 -5.60 -0.97
N GLN A 26 17.69 -6.74 -1.25
CA GLN A 26 18.98 -7.09 -0.68
C GLN A 26 20.08 -6.13 -1.14
N LYS A 27 20.04 -5.69 -2.40
CA LYS A 27 20.96 -4.69 -2.94
C LYS A 27 20.78 -3.34 -2.23
N LEU A 28 19.54 -2.88 -2.05
CA LEU A 28 19.25 -1.66 -1.28
C LEU A 28 19.75 -1.78 0.16
N TRP A 29 19.47 -2.91 0.81
CA TRP A 29 19.94 -3.17 2.18
C TRP A 29 21.47 -3.07 2.30
N LEU A 30 22.21 -3.67 1.37
CA LEU A 30 23.67 -3.60 1.36
C LEU A 30 24.18 -2.17 1.16
N LEU A 31 23.52 -1.39 0.29
CA LEU A 31 23.83 0.03 0.10
C LEU A 31 23.59 0.83 1.40
N GLU A 32 22.45 0.61 2.06
CA GLU A 32 22.13 1.28 3.33
C GLU A 32 23.13 0.93 4.45
N CYS A 33 23.60 -0.32 4.51
CA CYS A 33 24.63 -0.74 5.46
C CYS A 33 25.96 0.00 5.25
N GLN A 34 26.29 0.37 4.01
CA GLN A 34 27.50 1.15 3.71
C GLN A 34 27.30 2.63 4.03
N LEU A 35 26.11 3.18 3.76
CA LEU A 35 25.80 4.60 3.96
C LEU A 35 25.67 4.98 5.43
N PHE A 36 25.09 4.11 6.27
CA PHE A 36 24.76 4.44 7.66
C PHE A 36 25.34 3.44 8.69
N PRO A 37 26.68 3.31 8.85
CA PRO A 37 27.26 2.30 9.74
C PRO A 37 26.93 2.47 11.22
N GLN A 38 26.61 3.70 11.65
CA GLN A 38 26.39 4.07 13.05
C GLN A 38 24.92 3.93 13.51
N GLY A 39 23.99 3.59 12.61
CA GLY A 39 22.55 3.59 12.90
C GLY A 39 21.99 5.00 13.16
N LEU A 40 20.73 5.08 13.61
CA LEU A 40 20.14 6.35 14.06
C LEU A 40 20.08 6.36 15.60
N ASN A 41 20.72 7.35 16.21
CA ASN A 41 20.66 7.59 17.64
C ASN A 41 19.44 8.45 17.96
N ILE A 42 18.46 7.88 18.64
CA ILE A 42 17.31 8.63 19.15
C ILE A 42 17.66 9.27 20.50
N VAL A 43 17.28 10.53 20.69
CA VAL A 43 17.17 11.13 22.03
C VAL A 43 15.69 11.15 22.41
N MET A 44 15.34 10.51 23.53
CA MET A 44 13.98 10.56 24.08
C MET A 44 14.02 11.29 25.42
N ASP A 45 13.22 12.34 25.57
CA ASP A 45 13.03 12.99 26.87
C ASP A 45 11.94 12.26 27.66
N SER A 46 12.35 11.52 28.69
CA SER A 46 11.43 10.86 29.61
C SER A 46 11.15 11.79 30.80
N LYS A 47 9.94 12.36 30.87
CA LYS A 47 9.50 13.09 32.08
C LYS A 47 9.16 12.10 33.20
N GLN A 48 10.08 11.89 34.14
CA GLN A 48 9.78 11.33 35.46
C GLN A 48 9.94 12.41 36.53
N ASN A 49 8.89 12.61 37.34
CA ASN A 49 8.88 13.38 38.59
C ASN A 49 9.49 14.80 38.58
N GLY A 50 9.00 15.68 37.70
CA GLY A 50 9.16 17.14 37.89
C GLY A 50 10.59 17.70 37.83
N MET A 51 11.58 16.88 37.49
CA MET A 51 12.92 17.30 37.09
C MET A 51 13.13 16.86 35.64
N GLU A 52 13.40 17.82 34.75
CA GLU A 52 13.77 17.56 33.36
C GLU A 52 15.14 16.86 33.33
N GLN A 53 15.13 15.53 33.41
CA GLN A 53 16.30 14.72 33.09
C GLN A 53 16.06 14.11 31.71
N SER A 54 16.70 14.68 30.70
CA SER A 54 16.83 14.10 29.36
C SER A 54 17.66 12.82 29.47
N ILE A 55 17.00 11.68 29.70
CA ILE A 55 17.68 10.39 29.69
C ILE A 55 17.95 10.05 28.22
N THR A 56 19.17 10.34 27.74
CA THR A 56 19.65 9.94 26.42
C THR A 56 19.72 8.41 26.35
N LYS A 57 18.61 7.75 26.02
CA LYS A 57 18.65 6.34 25.64
C LYS A 57 19.12 6.27 24.19
N ASN A 58 20.42 5.98 24.00
CA ASN A 58 20.94 5.54 22.71
C ASN A 58 20.30 4.19 22.37
N ILE A 59 19.11 4.21 21.78
CA ILE A 59 18.56 3.04 21.12
C ILE A 59 19.16 3.08 19.72
N PRO A 60 20.12 2.19 19.37
CA PRO A 60 20.56 2.10 18.00
C PRO A 60 19.36 1.58 17.20
N ILE A 61 18.72 2.46 16.42
CA ILE A 61 17.75 2.00 15.43
C ILE A 61 18.55 1.14 14.46
N THR A 62 18.23 -0.15 14.44
CA THR A 62 18.91 -1.07 13.55
C THR A 62 18.53 -0.74 12.11
N HIS A 63 19.32 -1.17 11.13
CA HIS A 63 18.97 -1.05 9.71
C HIS A 63 17.54 -1.57 9.41
N ARG A 64 17.02 -2.47 10.25
CA ARG A 64 15.73 -3.14 10.11
C ARG A 64 14.51 -2.29 10.44
N ASP A 65 14.64 -1.32 11.33
CA ASP A 65 13.47 -0.66 11.95
C ASP A 65 12.92 0.52 11.11
N LEU A 66 13.64 0.93 10.07
CA LEU A 66 13.23 1.98 9.12
C LEU A 66 13.52 1.57 7.67
N HIS A 67 13.46 0.27 7.38
CA HIS A 67 13.59 -0.23 6.02
C HIS A 67 12.20 -0.47 5.45
N TYR A 68 11.91 0.07 4.27
CA TYR A 68 10.57 0.01 3.67
C TYR A 68 10.04 -1.42 3.48
N ASP A 69 10.92 -2.41 3.27
CA ASP A 69 10.54 -3.84 3.25
C ASP A 69 10.19 -4.44 4.61
N LYS A 70 10.87 -4.01 5.68
CA LYS A 70 10.82 -4.70 6.97
C LYS A 70 9.87 -4.05 7.95
N ASP A 71 9.57 -2.77 7.78
CA ASP A 71 8.64 -2.05 8.63
C ASP A 71 7.29 -1.85 7.93
N TYR A 72 6.34 -2.73 8.25
CA TYR A 72 4.95 -2.58 7.82
C TYR A 72 4.30 -1.30 8.38
N ASN A 73 4.76 -0.78 9.53
CA ASN A 73 4.22 0.45 10.09
C ASN A 73 4.47 1.65 9.17
N LEU A 74 5.68 1.74 8.61
CA LEU A 74 6.01 2.77 7.64
C LEU A 74 5.14 2.67 6.39
N ARG A 75 4.86 1.46 5.87
CA ARG A 75 4.01 1.29 4.68
C ARG A 75 2.58 1.72 4.91
N ILE A 76 1.99 1.30 6.03
CA ILE A 76 0.63 1.69 6.44
C ILE A 76 0.58 3.21 6.64
N TYR A 77 1.61 3.79 7.27
CA TYR A 77 1.73 5.24 7.43
C TYR A 77 1.80 5.98 6.09
N CYS A 78 2.61 5.50 5.14
CA CYS A 78 2.71 6.05 3.79
C CYS A 78 1.36 6.04 3.06
N TYR A 79 0.61 4.94 3.17
CA TYR A 79 -0.75 4.86 2.62
C TYR A 79 -1.67 5.91 3.21
N PHE A 80 -1.68 6.06 4.54
CA PHE A 80 -2.48 7.09 5.20
C PHE A 80 -2.06 8.50 4.81
N LEU A 81 -0.77 8.78 4.63
CA LEU A 81 -0.28 10.09 4.17
C LEU A 81 -0.83 10.43 2.78
N ILE A 82 -0.70 9.52 1.80
CA ILE A 82 -1.25 9.69 0.45
C ILE A 82 -2.75 9.90 0.52
N MET A 83 -3.48 9.07 1.27
CA MET A 83 -4.93 9.15 1.37
C MET A 83 -5.42 10.42 2.07
N LYS A 84 -4.65 10.96 3.02
CA LYS A 84 -4.95 12.22 3.71
C LYS A 84 -4.77 13.41 2.77
N LEU A 85 -3.66 13.47 2.03
CA LEU A 85 -3.42 14.50 1.02
C LEU A 85 -4.47 14.41 -0.10
N GLY A 86 -4.79 13.20 -0.54
CA GLY A 86 -5.77 12.91 -1.58
C GLY A 86 -7.18 13.39 -1.26
N ARG A 87 -7.67 13.06 -0.06
CA ARG A 87 -8.98 13.53 0.43
C ARG A 87 -9.01 15.05 0.59
N ARG A 88 -7.90 15.66 1.02
CA ARG A 88 -7.79 17.12 1.16
C ARG A 88 -7.86 17.84 -0.20
N LEU A 89 -7.19 17.31 -1.21
CA LEU A 89 -7.23 17.82 -2.59
C LEU A 89 -8.48 17.39 -3.38
N ASN A 90 -9.31 16.50 -2.81
CA ASN A 90 -10.49 15.92 -3.43
C ASN A 90 -10.21 15.28 -4.80
N ILE A 91 -9.12 14.49 -4.88
CA ILE A 91 -8.73 13.77 -6.10
C ILE A 91 -9.33 12.37 -6.16
N ARG A 92 -9.44 11.84 -7.38
CA ARG A 92 -10.03 10.51 -7.64
C ARG A 92 -9.10 9.39 -7.17
N GLN A 93 -9.68 8.25 -6.80
CA GLN A 93 -8.94 7.07 -6.31
C GLN A 93 -7.88 6.55 -7.30
N TYR A 94 -8.12 6.62 -8.61
CA TYR A 94 -7.15 6.16 -9.63
C TYR A 94 -5.81 6.91 -9.51
N ALA A 95 -5.85 8.24 -9.36
CA ALA A 95 -4.63 9.04 -9.17
C ALA A 95 -3.89 8.69 -7.87
N LEU A 96 -4.62 8.37 -6.79
CA LEU A 96 -4.03 7.96 -5.52
C LEU A 96 -3.39 6.57 -5.59
N ALA A 97 -4.05 5.64 -6.28
CA ALA A 97 -3.51 4.32 -6.56
C ALA A 97 -2.21 4.42 -7.37
N THR A 98 -2.20 5.22 -8.44
CA THR A 98 -1.00 5.45 -9.26
C THR A 98 0.13 6.10 -8.45
N ALA A 99 -0.20 7.09 -7.61
CA ALA A 99 0.76 7.71 -6.71
C ALA A 99 1.38 6.72 -5.71
N HIS A 100 0.59 5.77 -5.20
CA HIS A 100 1.07 4.73 -4.30
C HIS A 100 2.04 3.77 -5.01
N ILE A 101 1.74 3.38 -6.26
CA ILE A 101 2.62 2.55 -7.06
C ILE A 101 3.95 3.27 -7.36
N TYR A 102 3.92 4.57 -7.65
CA TYR A 102 5.15 5.35 -7.80
C TYR A 102 5.97 5.38 -6.51
N LEU A 103 5.30 5.60 -5.37
CA LEU A 103 5.96 5.58 -4.07
C LEU A 103 6.65 4.23 -3.79
N SER A 104 5.92 3.12 -3.97
CA SER A 104 6.46 1.78 -3.74
C SER A 104 7.62 1.46 -4.69
N ARG A 105 7.48 1.76 -5.99
CA ARG A 105 8.55 1.54 -6.99
C ARG A 105 9.80 2.35 -6.69
N PHE A 106 9.65 3.58 -6.20
CA PHE A 106 10.76 4.44 -5.83
C PHE A 106 11.48 3.94 -4.56
N LEU A 107 10.71 3.58 -3.52
CA LEU A 107 11.26 3.11 -2.23
C LEU A 107 11.87 1.70 -2.27
N ILE A 108 11.77 0.99 -3.40
CA ILE A 108 12.51 -0.27 -3.63
C ILE A 108 13.96 0.01 -4.04
N LYS A 109 14.21 1.15 -4.70
CA LYS A 109 15.54 1.50 -5.23
C LYS A 109 16.27 2.53 -4.37
N ALA A 110 15.53 3.41 -3.68
CA ALA A 110 16.07 4.46 -2.85
C ALA A 110 15.74 4.27 -1.36
N SER A 111 16.62 4.72 -0.47
CA SER A 111 16.39 4.61 0.97
C SER A 111 15.40 5.68 1.45
N VAL A 112 14.50 5.31 2.35
CA VAL A 112 13.60 6.30 3.00
C VAL A 112 14.37 7.25 3.93
N ARG A 113 15.59 6.89 4.34
CA ARG A 113 16.37 7.64 5.35
C ARG A 113 16.97 8.92 4.82
N GLU A 114 17.35 8.93 3.55
CA GLU A 114 17.98 10.09 2.88
C GLU A 114 16.93 11.04 2.28
N ILE A 115 15.67 10.60 2.21
CA ILE A 115 14.61 11.27 1.48
C ILE A 115 13.54 11.80 2.42
N ASN A 116 13.10 13.03 2.17
CA ASN A 116 11.93 13.59 2.83
C ASN A 116 10.65 12.94 2.27
N LEU A 117 10.07 12.04 3.06
CA LEU A 117 8.89 11.25 2.70
C LEU A 117 7.68 12.13 2.36
N TYR A 118 7.50 13.26 3.04
CA TYR A 118 6.37 14.16 2.82
C TYR A 118 6.47 14.87 1.47
N MET A 119 7.68 15.29 1.08
CA MET A 119 7.93 15.81 -0.26
C MET A 119 7.75 14.73 -1.33
N LEU A 120 8.20 13.50 -1.06
CA LEU A 120 8.02 12.36 -1.97
C LEU A 120 6.55 12.07 -2.22
N VAL A 121 5.75 11.93 -1.17
CA VAL A 121 4.30 11.70 -1.28
C VAL A 121 3.61 12.82 -2.08
N THR A 122 3.97 14.08 -1.80
CA THR A 122 3.42 15.23 -2.51
C THR A 122 3.77 15.19 -4.01
N THR A 123 5.01 14.81 -4.33
CA THR A 123 5.53 14.70 -5.70
C THR A 123 4.89 13.53 -6.45
N CYS A 124 4.74 12.37 -5.81
CA CYS A 124 4.07 11.20 -6.39
C CYS A 124 2.61 11.50 -6.73
N VAL A 125 1.89 12.19 -5.84
CA VAL A 125 0.50 12.61 -6.12
C VAL A 125 0.44 13.62 -7.26
N TYR A 126 1.35 14.60 -7.29
CA TYR A 126 1.42 15.58 -8.37
C TYR A 126 1.65 14.92 -9.74
N LEU A 127 2.64 14.02 -9.83
CA LEU A 127 2.97 13.31 -11.06
C LEU A 127 1.81 12.39 -11.49
N ALA A 128 1.23 11.62 -10.57
CA ALA A 128 0.10 10.75 -10.86
C ALA A 128 -1.12 11.53 -11.36
N CYS A 129 -1.43 12.68 -10.76
CA CYS A 129 -2.50 13.56 -11.24
C CYS A 129 -2.28 14.07 -12.67
N LYS A 130 -1.02 14.32 -13.06
CA LYS A 130 -0.66 14.75 -14.41
C LYS A 130 -0.85 13.60 -15.43
N VAL A 131 -0.49 12.38 -15.06
CA VAL A 131 -0.56 11.19 -15.92
C VAL A 131 -1.99 10.65 -16.07
N GLU A 132 -2.80 10.70 -15.00
CA GLU A 132 -4.19 10.23 -14.98
C GLU A 132 -5.20 11.27 -15.52
N GLU A 133 -4.71 12.29 -16.22
CA GLU A 133 -5.54 13.34 -16.84
C GLU A 133 -6.44 14.10 -15.83
N CYS A 134 -5.96 14.27 -14.59
CA CYS A 134 -6.60 15.09 -13.57
C CYS A 134 -5.61 16.12 -12.97
N PRO A 135 -5.07 17.04 -13.78
CA PRO A 135 -3.94 17.88 -13.38
C PRO A 135 -4.30 18.81 -12.22
N GLN A 136 -3.39 18.91 -11.25
CA GLN A 136 -3.47 19.85 -10.14
C GLN A 136 -2.39 20.93 -10.31
N TYR A 137 -2.69 22.18 -9.97
CA TYR A 137 -1.68 23.24 -10.03
C TYR A 137 -0.65 23.06 -8.93
N ILE A 138 0.63 23.23 -9.24
CA ILE A 138 1.72 23.03 -8.27
C ILE A 138 1.59 23.94 -7.04
N ARG A 139 1.11 25.17 -7.22
CA ARG A 139 0.90 26.12 -6.11
C ARG A 139 -0.18 25.67 -5.14
N THR A 140 -1.30 25.15 -5.64
CA THR A 140 -2.40 24.65 -4.79
C THR A 140 -2.00 23.35 -4.09
N LEU A 141 -1.27 22.49 -4.79
CA LEU A 141 -0.75 21.25 -4.23
C LEU A 141 0.21 21.52 -3.07
N VAL A 142 1.21 22.40 -3.27
CA VAL A 142 2.17 22.77 -2.23
C VAL A 142 1.50 23.51 -1.08
N SER A 143 0.53 24.41 -1.35
CA SER A 143 -0.18 25.11 -0.28
C SER A 143 -0.96 24.15 0.62
N GLU A 144 -1.71 23.21 0.05
CA GLU A 144 -2.47 22.23 0.84
C GLU A 144 -1.56 21.26 1.59
N ALA A 145 -0.46 20.83 0.96
CA ALA A 145 0.51 19.98 1.61
C ALA A 145 1.18 20.68 2.81
N ARG A 146 1.48 21.98 2.71
CA ARG A 146 1.96 22.80 3.83
C ARG A 146 0.92 23.06 4.91
N THR A 147 -0.35 23.22 4.55
CA THR A 147 -1.43 23.32 5.54
C THR A 147 -1.54 22.05 6.38
N LEU A 148 -1.32 20.89 5.76
CA LEU A 148 -1.29 19.61 6.49
C LEU A 148 0.01 19.43 7.28
N TRP A 149 1.15 19.74 6.67
CA TRP A 149 2.49 19.43 7.19
C TRP A 149 3.43 20.65 7.08
N PRO A 150 3.30 21.65 7.97
CA PRO A 150 4.04 22.92 7.85
C PRO A 150 5.56 22.78 7.97
N GLU A 151 6.02 21.80 8.76
CA GLU A 151 7.42 21.62 9.17
C GLU A 151 8.26 20.87 8.12
N PHE A 152 7.63 20.03 7.31
CA PHE A 152 8.32 19.10 6.42
C PHE A 152 8.30 19.50 4.95
N ILE A 153 7.55 20.53 4.56
CA ILE A 153 7.43 20.96 3.16
C ILE A 153 7.90 22.42 3.00
N PRO A 154 8.87 22.68 2.11
CA PRO A 154 9.34 24.03 1.82
C PRO A 154 8.27 24.87 1.10
N PRO A 155 8.26 26.21 1.28
CA PRO A 155 7.41 27.13 0.51
C PRO A 155 7.63 27.05 -1.00
N ASP A 156 8.87 26.78 -1.40
CA ASP A 156 9.31 26.92 -2.78
C ASP A 156 8.82 25.74 -3.63
N PRO A 157 7.93 25.96 -4.61
CA PRO A 157 7.41 24.88 -5.44
C PRO A 157 8.47 24.30 -6.37
N THR A 158 9.57 25.03 -6.61
CA THR A 158 10.70 24.56 -7.43
C THR A 158 11.32 23.29 -6.86
N LYS A 159 11.34 23.14 -5.53
CA LYS A 159 11.87 21.92 -4.88
C LYS A 159 11.01 20.69 -5.15
N VAL A 160 9.69 20.85 -5.25
CA VAL A 160 8.80 19.76 -5.65
C VAL A 160 8.97 19.42 -7.13
N THR A 161 9.20 20.42 -7.99
CA THR A 161 9.48 20.19 -9.42
C THR A 161 10.86 19.58 -9.68
N GLU A 162 11.90 19.99 -8.93
CA GLU A 162 13.21 19.33 -8.94
C GLU A 162 13.06 17.86 -8.53
N PHE A 163 12.25 17.59 -7.50
CA PHE A 163 12.03 16.22 -7.05
C PHE A 163 11.18 15.39 -8.01
N GLU A 164 10.24 16.01 -8.72
CA GLU A 164 9.51 15.36 -9.83
C GLU A 164 10.47 14.87 -10.91
N PHE A 165 11.51 15.65 -11.24
CA PHE A 165 12.51 15.26 -12.23
C PHE A 165 13.27 13.99 -11.80
N TYR A 166 13.76 13.94 -10.55
CA TYR A 166 14.42 12.75 -10.01
C TYR A 166 13.48 11.54 -9.93
N LEU A 167 12.21 11.75 -9.56
CA LEU A 167 11.21 10.69 -9.54
C LEU A 167 10.99 10.10 -10.94
N LEU A 168 10.95 10.93 -11.97
CA LEU A 168 10.82 10.50 -13.36
C LEU A 168 12.02 9.69 -13.85
N GLU A 169 13.22 10.12 -13.47
CA GLU A 169 14.47 9.41 -13.77
C GLU A 169 14.49 8.03 -13.12
N GLU A 170 14.16 7.93 -11.83
CA GLU A 170 14.19 6.67 -11.08
C GLU A 170 13.11 5.66 -11.55
N LEU A 171 11.95 6.17 -11.99
CA LEU A 171 10.87 5.37 -12.58
C LEU A 171 11.11 5.01 -14.05
N GLU A 172 12.20 5.49 -14.65
CA GLU A 172 12.61 5.27 -16.04
C GLU A 172 11.49 5.64 -17.05
N SER A 173 10.70 6.67 -16.75
CA SER A 173 9.54 7.10 -17.55
C SER A 173 8.43 6.06 -17.77
N TYR A 174 8.40 4.96 -17.01
CA TYR A 174 7.29 4.00 -17.04
C TYR A 174 6.13 4.48 -16.18
N LEU A 175 5.27 5.34 -16.73
CA LEU A 175 4.23 6.04 -15.97
C LEU A 175 2.86 5.37 -15.98
N ILE A 176 2.51 4.64 -17.04
CA ILE A 176 1.17 4.05 -17.18
C ILE A 176 1.05 2.79 -16.31
N VAL A 177 0.01 2.74 -15.48
CA VAL A 177 -0.28 1.62 -14.56
C VAL A 177 -1.66 1.05 -14.85
N HIS A 178 -1.79 -0.27 -14.80
CA HIS A 178 -3.07 -0.97 -14.94
C HIS A 178 -3.73 -1.27 -13.58
N HIS A 179 -4.88 -0.64 -13.41
CA HIS A 179 -5.96 -0.82 -12.42
C HIS A 179 -6.56 -2.22 -12.14
N PRO A 180 -6.51 -2.82 -10.92
CA PRO A 180 -7.42 -3.92 -10.58
C PRO A 180 -8.91 -3.53 -10.66
N TYR A 181 -9.24 -2.24 -10.45
CA TYR A 181 -10.62 -1.75 -10.50
C TYR A 181 -11.32 -2.02 -11.84
N GLN A 182 -10.57 -1.95 -12.96
CA GLN A 182 -11.15 -2.18 -14.27
C GLN A 182 -11.44 -3.66 -14.50
N SER A 183 -10.52 -4.53 -14.06
CA SER A 183 -10.71 -5.99 -14.06
C SER A 183 -11.89 -6.39 -13.18
N LEU A 184 -12.03 -5.79 -11.98
CA LEU A 184 -13.18 -6.03 -11.10
C LEU A 184 -14.50 -5.74 -11.81
N LYS A 185 -14.63 -4.58 -12.48
CA LYS A 185 -15.84 -4.23 -13.23
C LYS A 185 -16.15 -5.25 -14.33
N GLN A 186 -15.14 -5.72 -15.05
CA GLN A 186 -15.29 -6.74 -16.09
C GLN A 186 -15.73 -8.08 -15.51
N ILE A 187 -15.11 -8.54 -14.42
CA ILE A 187 -15.45 -9.79 -13.73
C ILE A 187 -16.89 -9.74 -13.22
N VAL A 188 -17.28 -8.65 -12.55
CA VAL A 188 -18.66 -8.46 -12.06
C VAL A 188 -19.66 -8.44 -13.22
N GLN A 189 -19.29 -7.90 -14.38
CA GLN A 189 -20.15 -7.92 -15.57
C GLN A 189 -20.34 -9.33 -16.14
N VAL A 190 -19.27 -10.15 -16.17
CA VAL A 190 -19.32 -11.55 -16.62
C VAL A 190 -20.12 -12.41 -15.65
N LEU A 191 -19.95 -12.22 -14.33
CA LEU A 191 -20.67 -12.97 -13.31
C LEU A 191 -22.19 -12.80 -13.38
N LYS A 192 -22.68 -11.66 -13.89
CA LYS A 192 -24.12 -11.42 -14.10
C LYS A 192 -24.72 -12.23 -15.26
N GLN A 193 -23.89 -12.68 -16.21
CA GLN A 193 -24.36 -13.42 -17.38
C GLN A 193 -24.57 -14.91 -17.05
N PRO A 194 -25.37 -15.65 -17.85
CA PRO A 194 -25.33 -17.12 -17.84
C PRO A 194 -23.91 -17.59 -18.16
N PRO A 195 -23.34 -18.58 -17.45
CA PRO A 195 -23.99 -19.61 -16.62
C PRO A 195 -24.10 -19.31 -15.10
N PHE A 196 -23.57 -18.19 -14.61
CA PHE A 196 -23.43 -17.95 -13.16
C PHE A 196 -24.59 -17.16 -12.54
N GLN A 197 -25.15 -16.18 -13.28
CA GLN A 197 -26.27 -15.33 -12.84
C GLN A 197 -26.10 -14.75 -11.42
N LEU A 198 -24.85 -14.45 -11.04
CA LEU A 198 -24.50 -13.97 -9.71
C LEU A 198 -24.51 -12.44 -9.71
N THR A 199 -25.37 -11.86 -8.86
CA THR A 199 -25.43 -10.42 -8.62
C THR A 199 -24.96 -10.14 -7.20
N LEU A 200 -23.88 -9.37 -7.08
CA LEU A 200 -23.40 -8.89 -5.79
C LEU A 200 -24.25 -7.70 -5.33
N SER A 201 -24.42 -7.58 -4.01
CA SER A 201 -25.01 -6.38 -3.41
C SER A 201 -24.09 -5.18 -3.62
N SER A 202 -24.65 -3.96 -3.55
CA SER A 202 -23.85 -2.74 -3.63
C SER A 202 -22.88 -2.61 -2.45
N GLU A 203 -23.26 -3.13 -1.28
CA GLU A 203 -22.42 -3.14 -0.08
C GLU A 203 -21.22 -4.07 -0.26
N ASP A 204 -21.42 -5.28 -0.79
CA ASP A 204 -20.34 -6.22 -1.04
C ASP A 204 -19.38 -5.69 -2.11
N LEU A 205 -19.92 -5.06 -3.16
CA LEU A 205 -19.08 -4.44 -4.19
C LEU A 205 -18.23 -3.30 -3.61
N GLN A 206 -18.80 -2.49 -2.71
CA GLN A 206 -18.08 -1.43 -2.01
C GLN A 206 -17.02 -2.00 -1.06
N ASN A 207 -17.31 -3.10 -0.36
CA ASN A 207 -16.34 -3.79 0.49
C ASN A 207 -15.17 -4.36 -0.35
N CYS A 208 -15.48 -5.02 -1.47
CA CYS A 208 -14.48 -5.51 -2.42
C CYS A 208 -13.61 -4.36 -2.96
N TRP A 209 -14.21 -3.21 -3.28
CA TRP A 209 -13.48 -2.02 -3.69
C TRP A 209 -12.53 -1.52 -2.59
N SER A 210 -12.98 -1.54 -1.32
CA SER A 210 -12.15 -1.18 -0.17
C SER A 210 -10.97 -2.13 0.02
N LEU A 211 -11.19 -3.44 -0.12
CA LEU A 211 -10.11 -4.44 -0.05
C LEU A 211 -9.06 -4.22 -1.16
N ILE A 212 -9.50 -3.85 -2.37
CA ILE A 212 -8.55 -3.49 -3.44
C ILE A 212 -7.75 -2.26 -3.06
N ASN A 213 -8.37 -1.24 -2.44
CA ASN A 213 -7.63 -0.05 -1.98
C ASN A 213 -6.56 -0.41 -0.94
N ASP A 214 -6.90 -1.27 0.03
CA ASP A 214 -5.97 -1.69 1.07
C ASP A 214 -4.82 -2.55 0.50
N SER A 215 -5.08 -3.30 -0.57
CA SER A 215 -4.06 -4.12 -1.23
C SER A 215 -2.87 -3.32 -1.82
N TYR A 216 -3.00 -2.00 -1.98
CA TYR A 216 -1.87 -1.14 -2.40
C TYR A 216 -0.80 -0.97 -1.33
N ILE A 217 -1.12 -1.25 -0.05
CA ILE A 217 -0.12 -1.20 1.04
C ILE A 217 0.91 -2.33 0.88
N ASN A 218 0.48 -3.45 0.29
CA ASN A 218 1.32 -4.60 0.03
C ASN A 218 1.99 -4.50 -1.34
N ASP A 219 3.03 -5.31 -1.55
CA ASP A 219 3.78 -5.33 -2.80
C ASP A 219 3.14 -6.20 -3.89
N VAL A 220 1.95 -6.75 -3.64
CA VAL A 220 1.21 -7.61 -4.58
C VAL A 220 1.09 -6.99 -5.98
N HIS A 221 1.00 -5.67 -6.09
CA HIS A 221 0.88 -4.94 -7.35
C HIS A 221 2.16 -4.95 -8.21
N LEU A 222 3.31 -5.25 -7.60
CA LEU A 222 4.59 -5.40 -8.30
C LEU A 222 4.85 -6.85 -8.71
N LEU A 223 4.15 -7.79 -8.10
CA LEU A 223 4.33 -9.23 -8.29
C LEU A 223 3.31 -9.80 -9.27
N TYR A 224 2.03 -9.47 -9.07
CA TYR A 224 0.92 -10.13 -9.75
C TYR A 224 0.16 -9.21 -10.71
N PRO A 225 -0.43 -9.78 -11.78
CA PRO A 225 -1.34 -9.04 -12.65
C PRO A 225 -2.58 -8.49 -11.91
N PRO A 226 -3.13 -7.35 -12.35
CA PRO A 226 -4.24 -6.69 -11.66
C PRO A 226 -5.54 -7.51 -11.63
N HIS A 227 -5.75 -8.42 -12.59
CA HIS A 227 -6.93 -9.29 -12.57
C HIS A 227 -6.88 -10.33 -11.45
N ILE A 228 -5.69 -10.80 -11.06
CA ILE A 228 -5.51 -11.78 -9.97
C ILE A 228 -5.84 -11.13 -8.63
N ILE A 229 -5.36 -9.90 -8.42
CA ILE A 229 -5.66 -9.10 -7.23
C ILE A 229 -7.17 -8.87 -7.12
N ALA A 230 -7.82 -8.49 -8.23
CA ALA A 230 -9.28 -8.31 -8.25
C ALA A 230 -10.05 -9.59 -7.90
N VAL A 231 -9.62 -10.74 -8.45
CA VAL A 231 -10.20 -12.06 -8.16
C VAL A 231 -10.00 -12.47 -6.69
N ALA A 232 -8.81 -12.23 -6.14
CA ALA A 232 -8.50 -12.51 -4.75
C ALA A 232 -9.36 -11.69 -3.78
N CYS A 233 -9.45 -10.36 -3.99
CA CYS A 233 -10.29 -9.49 -3.18
C CYS A 233 -11.78 -9.87 -3.27
N LEU A 234 -12.26 -10.20 -4.48
CA LEU A 234 -13.64 -10.63 -4.69
C LEU A 234 -13.95 -11.97 -4.01
N PHE A 235 -12.99 -12.92 -4.03
CA PHE A 235 -13.10 -14.17 -3.30
C PHE A 235 -13.22 -13.95 -1.79
N ILE A 236 -12.37 -13.09 -1.21
CA ILE A 236 -12.41 -12.75 0.22
C ILE A 236 -13.79 -12.18 0.59
N THR A 237 -14.30 -11.22 -0.18
CA THR A 237 -15.61 -10.61 0.07
C THR A 237 -16.74 -11.64 0.04
N ILE A 238 -16.81 -12.48 -1.00
CA ILE A 238 -17.88 -13.48 -1.14
C ILE A 238 -17.79 -14.56 -0.05
N SER A 239 -16.57 -14.97 0.32
CA SER A 239 -16.34 -16.00 1.33
C SER A 239 -16.70 -15.53 2.74
N ILE A 240 -16.41 -14.27 3.08
CA ILE A 240 -16.78 -13.66 4.37
C ILE A 240 -18.30 -13.48 4.44
N HIS A 241 -18.92 -12.93 3.39
CA HIS A 241 -20.36 -12.69 3.37
C HIS A 241 -21.17 -14.01 3.40
N GLY A 242 -20.74 -15.02 2.62
CA GLY A 242 -21.41 -16.32 2.55
C GLY A 242 -21.51 -17.07 3.87
N LYS A 243 -20.65 -16.73 4.85
CA LYS A 243 -20.66 -17.29 6.21
C LYS A 243 -21.39 -16.40 7.23
N ALA A 244 -21.40 -15.08 7.03
CA ALA A 244 -21.98 -14.11 7.96
C ALA A 244 -23.53 -14.14 8.04
N ILE A 245 -24.22 -14.70 7.04
CA ILE A 245 -25.70 -14.81 7.02
C ILE A 245 -26.27 -15.69 8.15
N LYS A 246 -25.44 -16.42 8.92
CA LYS A 246 -25.89 -17.24 10.08
C LYS A 246 -25.47 -16.71 11.46
N GLY A 247 -25.13 -15.43 11.57
CA GLY A 247 -24.47 -14.87 12.77
C GLY A 247 -25.29 -13.99 13.71
N SER A 248 -26.62 -14.11 13.80
CA SER A 248 -27.38 -13.47 14.90
C SER A 248 -27.34 -14.34 16.17
N SER A 249 -26.17 -14.48 16.80
CA SER A 249 -25.95 -14.76 18.24
C SER A 249 -24.50 -15.22 18.45
N LEU A 250 -23.69 -14.38 19.07
CA LEU A 250 -22.23 -14.54 19.20
C LEU A 250 -21.78 -15.30 20.47
N ALA A 251 -22.56 -16.26 20.97
CA ALA A 251 -22.33 -16.81 22.31
C ALA A 251 -22.36 -18.34 22.45
N SER A 252 -21.91 -19.14 21.47
CA SER A 252 -21.74 -20.60 21.70
C SER A 252 -20.85 -21.39 20.70
N VAL A 253 -19.71 -20.86 20.22
CA VAL A 253 -18.90 -21.58 19.20
C VAL A 253 -17.63 -22.27 19.76
N ALA A 254 -17.45 -22.33 21.09
CA ALA A 254 -16.24 -22.92 21.66
C ALA A 254 -16.15 -24.48 21.62
N SER A 255 -17.16 -25.19 21.10
CA SER A 255 -17.22 -26.66 21.23
C SER A 255 -17.64 -27.44 19.97
N GLU A 256 -17.46 -26.90 18.77
CA GLU A 256 -17.78 -27.60 17.51
C GLU A 256 -16.64 -27.64 16.46
N ALA A 257 -15.39 -27.39 16.88
CA ALA A 257 -14.24 -27.34 15.97
C ALA A 257 -13.71 -28.72 15.49
N PHE A 258 -14.40 -29.84 15.73
CA PHE A 258 -13.86 -31.18 15.41
C PHE A 258 -14.79 -32.10 14.58
N ARG A 259 -15.74 -31.55 13.81
CA ARG A 259 -16.42 -32.34 12.76
C ARG A 259 -16.30 -31.64 11.42
N ALA A 260 -15.55 -32.27 10.51
CA ALA A 260 -15.67 -32.07 9.08
C ALA A 260 -17.10 -32.42 8.68
N SER A 261 -17.97 -31.40 8.71
CA SER A 261 -19.35 -31.44 8.25
C SER A 261 -19.43 -30.45 7.10
N GLU A 262 -19.84 -30.92 5.92
CA GLU A 262 -20.07 -30.11 4.74
C GLU A 262 -20.99 -28.94 5.09
N LEU A 263 -20.42 -27.76 5.30
CA LEU A 263 -21.19 -26.54 5.38
C LEU A 263 -21.78 -26.32 3.97
N PRO A 264 -23.10 -26.19 3.80
CA PRO A 264 -23.67 -25.88 2.50
C PRO A 264 -23.19 -24.48 2.12
N ASN A 265 -22.19 -24.42 1.23
CA ASN A 265 -21.71 -23.18 0.66
C ASN A 265 -22.91 -22.43 0.08
N SER A 266 -22.99 -21.11 0.31
CA SER A 266 -24.06 -20.30 -0.26
C SER A 266 -24.09 -20.49 -1.80
N PRO A 267 -25.27 -20.42 -2.46
CA PRO A 267 -25.34 -20.59 -3.90
C PRO A 267 -24.44 -19.60 -4.66
N ALA A 268 -24.24 -18.40 -4.10
CA ALA A 268 -23.28 -17.42 -4.60
C ALA A 268 -21.84 -17.93 -4.53
N GLN A 269 -21.43 -18.53 -3.41
CA GLN A 269 -20.10 -19.10 -3.24
C GLN A 269 -19.88 -20.31 -4.17
N ILE A 270 -20.89 -21.16 -4.39
CA ILE A 270 -20.80 -22.28 -5.34
C ILE A 270 -20.62 -21.76 -6.78
N ALA A 271 -21.40 -20.75 -7.18
CA ALA A 271 -21.28 -20.16 -8.51
C ALA A 271 -19.92 -19.48 -8.71
N TYR A 272 -19.40 -18.79 -7.69
CA TYR A 272 -18.06 -18.19 -7.75
C TYR A 272 -16.95 -19.24 -7.79
N ASN A 273 -17.05 -20.31 -7.02
CA ASN A 273 -16.10 -21.42 -7.07
C ASN A 273 -16.09 -22.10 -8.44
N ARG A 274 -17.26 -22.24 -9.08
CA ARG A 274 -17.35 -22.73 -10.46
C ARG A 274 -16.67 -21.77 -11.43
N PHE A 275 -16.92 -20.47 -11.32
CA PHE A 275 -16.24 -19.46 -12.13
C PHE A 275 -14.72 -19.55 -11.99
N MET A 276 -14.21 -19.65 -10.76
CA MET A 276 -12.78 -19.81 -10.49
C MET A 276 -12.18 -21.06 -11.12
N ALA A 277 -12.89 -22.20 -11.04
CA ALA A 277 -12.45 -23.46 -11.63
C ALA A 277 -12.47 -23.43 -13.17
N GLU A 278 -13.43 -22.73 -13.78
CA GLU A 278 -13.56 -22.63 -15.24
C GLU A 278 -12.62 -21.58 -15.87
N SER A 279 -12.28 -20.52 -15.13
CA SER A 279 -11.55 -19.34 -15.65
C SER A 279 -10.05 -19.58 -15.91
N LEU A 280 -9.50 -20.75 -15.54
CA LEU A 280 -8.08 -21.11 -15.69
C LEU A 280 -7.11 -20.06 -15.10
N VAL A 281 -7.56 -19.31 -14.10
CA VAL A 281 -6.72 -18.36 -13.36
C VAL A 281 -5.81 -19.17 -12.43
N ASP A 282 -4.54 -18.78 -12.35
CA ASP A 282 -3.59 -19.42 -11.46
C ASP A 282 -4.03 -19.27 -10.00
N LEU A 283 -4.31 -20.41 -9.35
CA LEU A 283 -4.78 -20.45 -7.99
C LEU A 283 -3.66 -20.23 -6.97
N GLU A 284 -2.40 -20.52 -7.34
CA GLU A 284 -1.25 -20.31 -6.46
C GLU A 284 -1.05 -18.81 -6.21
N GLU A 285 -1.08 -18.00 -7.27
CA GLU A 285 -0.96 -16.54 -7.20
C GLU A 285 -2.14 -15.88 -6.44
N VAL A 286 -3.34 -16.43 -6.59
CA VAL A 286 -4.53 -15.99 -5.83
C VAL A 286 -4.36 -16.30 -4.34
N MET A 287 -3.90 -17.51 -4.01
CA MET A 287 -3.69 -17.92 -2.62
C MET A 287 -2.63 -17.05 -1.93
N ASP A 288 -1.52 -16.79 -2.61
CA ASP A 288 -0.48 -15.89 -2.12
C ASP A 288 -1.01 -14.47 -1.87
N THR A 289 -1.81 -13.94 -2.80
CA THR A 289 -2.42 -12.61 -2.66
C THR A 289 -3.34 -12.56 -1.43
N ILE A 290 -4.16 -13.60 -1.21
CA ILE A 290 -5.03 -13.71 -0.04
C ILE A 290 -4.20 -13.78 1.24
N GLN A 291 -3.12 -14.57 1.24
CA GLN A 291 -2.23 -14.70 2.39
C GLN A 291 -1.56 -13.37 2.75
N GLU A 292 -1.14 -12.59 1.76
CA GLU A 292 -0.62 -11.24 1.99
C GLU A 292 -1.68 -10.28 2.55
N GLN A 293 -2.95 -10.37 2.12
CA GLN A 293 -4.04 -9.58 2.71
C GLN A 293 -4.28 -9.94 4.17
N ILE A 294 -4.28 -11.24 4.52
CA ILE A 294 -4.43 -11.69 5.91
C ILE A 294 -3.27 -11.16 6.77
N THR A 295 -2.05 -11.25 6.25
CA THR A 295 -0.83 -10.78 6.94
C THR A 295 -0.86 -9.26 7.14
N LEU A 296 -1.36 -8.51 6.15
CA LEU A 296 -1.55 -7.07 6.27
C LEU A 296 -2.48 -6.72 7.43
N TYR A 297 -3.63 -7.37 7.54
CA TYR A 297 -4.58 -7.09 8.63
C TYR A 297 -4.02 -7.48 10.01
N ASP A 298 -3.23 -8.55 10.13
CA ASP A 298 -2.52 -8.88 11.39
C ASP A 298 -1.47 -7.82 11.78
N HIS A 299 -0.76 -7.26 10.80
CA HIS A 299 0.17 -6.15 11.04
C HIS A 299 -0.55 -4.84 11.34
N TRP A 300 -1.74 -4.63 10.80
CA TRP A 300 -2.55 -3.45 11.07
C TRP A 300 -2.97 -3.37 12.54
N ASP A 301 -3.26 -4.49 13.19
CA ASP A 301 -3.58 -4.53 14.63
C ASP A 301 -2.41 -4.05 15.51
N LYS A 302 -1.18 -4.22 15.03
CA LYS A 302 0.06 -3.84 15.73
C LYS A 302 0.54 -2.43 15.36
N TYR A 303 -0.18 -1.73 14.48
CA TYR A 303 0.22 -0.43 13.95
C TYR A 303 0.21 0.66 15.03
N HIS A 304 1.32 1.39 15.14
CA HIS A 304 1.46 2.48 16.10
C HIS A 304 1.99 3.76 15.45
N GLU A 305 1.08 4.68 15.11
CA GLU A 305 1.40 5.93 14.39
C GLU A 305 2.35 6.86 15.14
N GLN A 306 2.26 6.94 16.47
CA GLN A 306 3.06 7.91 17.24
C GLN A 306 4.55 7.57 17.17
N TRP A 307 4.89 6.27 17.11
CA TRP A 307 6.28 5.82 17.03
C TRP A 307 6.91 6.18 15.68
N ILE A 308 6.21 5.91 14.58
CA ILE A 308 6.72 6.23 13.24
C ILE A 308 6.82 7.74 13.02
N LYS A 309 5.85 8.52 13.53
CA LYS A 309 5.91 9.99 13.44
C LYS A 309 7.08 10.55 14.24
N PHE A 310 7.30 10.03 15.44
CA PHE A 310 8.45 10.41 16.26
C PHE A 310 9.77 10.06 15.55
N LEU A 311 9.87 8.87 14.95
CA LEU A 311 11.04 8.42 14.22
C LEU A 311 11.37 9.35 13.02
N LEU A 312 10.36 9.70 12.22
CA LEU A 312 10.51 10.63 11.09
C LEU A 312 10.87 12.04 11.55
N HIS A 313 10.30 12.50 12.66
CA HIS A 313 10.64 13.81 13.23
C HIS A 313 12.10 13.84 13.70
N THR A 314 12.57 12.81 14.41
CA THR A 314 13.97 12.71 14.84
C THR A 314 14.94 12.59 13.66
N LEU A 315 14.52 11.89 12.59
CA LEU A 315 15.32 11.73 11.38
C LEU A 315 15.51 13.05 10.62
N TYR A 316 14.42 13.80 10.41
CA TYR A 316 14.45 15.01 9.56
C TYR A 316 14.82 16.29 10.31
N LEU A 317 14.40 16.44 11.55
CA LEU A 317 14.52 17.69 12.33
C LEU A 317 15.65 17.61 13.38
N ARG A 318 16.69 16.81 13.12
CA ARG A 318 17.79 16.64 14.07
C ARG A 318 18.48 18.00 14.31
N PRO A 319 18.66 18.44 15.57
CA PRO A 319 19.41 19.65 15.86
C PRO A 319 20.87 19.45 15.43
N ALA A 320 21.43 20.45 14.75
CA ALA A 320 22.77 20.44 14.15
C ALA A 320 23.94 20.23 15.14
N SER A 321 23.67 20.10 16.44
CA SER A 321 24.68 19.94 17.51
C SER A 321 25.09 18.49 17.78
N ALA A 322 24.71 17.53 16.93
CA ALA A 322 24.97 16.09 17.13
C ALA A 322 25.62 15.40 15.90
N ILE A 323 26.35 16.17 15.11
CA ILE A 323 27.34 15.74 14.10
C ILE A 323 28.69 16.15 14.64
#